data_AF-A0A7W0FYF4-F1
#
_entry.id   AF-A0A7W0FYF4-F1
#
_cell.length_a   1.000
_cell.length_b   1.000
_cell.length_c   1.000
_cell.angle_alpha   90.00
_cell.angle_beta   90.00
_cell.angle_gamma   90.00
#
_symmetry.space_group_name_H-M   'P 1'
#
loop_
_entity.id
_entity.type
_entity.pdbx_description
1 polymer ?
#
loop_
_entity_poly.entity_id
_entity_poly.type
_entity_poly.pdbx_seq_one_letter_code
_entity_poly.pdbx_strand_id
1 'polypeptide(L)'
;MTPEQFVGALNTNVGGVLSNDERAALISELSANNTAAGRASVLRKVAEDPGLVSAETNKAFVLMQYFGYLRRNPNDAPDTHHSGYNFWLGKLNQFNGDFRGAQMVLAFIESIEYRKRFAP
;
A
#
# COMPACT_ATOMS: atom_id res chain seq x y z
N MET A 1 -6.83 25.39 -8.61
CA MET A 1 -7.37 24.03 -8.39
C MET A 1 -8.54 24.12 -7.42
N THR A 2 -9.73 23.73 -7.84
CA THR A 2 -10.95 23.76 -7.01
C THR A 2 -10.92 22.65 -5.94
N PRO A 3 -11.77 22.71 -4.91
CA PRO A 3 -11.95 21.63 -3.94
C PRO A 3 -12.27 20.27 -4.58
N GLU A 4 -13.16 20.25 -5.58
CA GLU A 4 -13.55 19.05 -6.31
C GLU A 4 -12.38 18.44 -7.07
N GLN A 5 -11.58 19.29 -7.75
CA GLN A 5 -10.39 18.85 -8.46
C GLN A 5 -9.34 18.28 -7.50
N PHE A 6 -9.16 18.90 -6.33
CA PHE A 6 -8.19 18.44 -5.35
C PHE A 6 -8.60 17.10 -4.73
N VAL A 7 -9.82 16.99 -4.21
CA VAL A 7 -10.32 15.74 -3.61
C VAL A 7 -10.40 14.64 -4.67
N GLY A 8 -10.83 14.97 -5.89
CA GLY A 8 -10.84 14.04 -7.01
C GLY A 8 -9.45 13.50 -7.35
N ALA A 9 -8.43 14.37 -7.42
CA ALA A 9 -7.05 13.95 -7.67
C ALA A 9 -6.51 13.07 -6.54
N LEU A 10 -6.81 13.40 -5.27
CA LEU A 10 -6.44 12.56 -4.13
C LEU A 10 -7.09 11.18 -4.24
N ASN A 11 -8.40 11.11 -4.49
CA ASN A 11 -9.09 9.83 -4.61
C ASN A 11 -8.51 8.96 -5.74
N THR A 12 -8.23 9.56 -6.90
CA THR A 12 -7.59 8.87 -8.02
C THR A 12 -6.22 8.29 -7.63
N ASN A 13 -5.40 9.07 -6.92
CA ASN A 13 -4.06 8.62 -6.52
C ASN A 13 -4.10 7.46 -5.52
N VAL A 14 -5.13 7.38 -4.68
CA VAL A 14 -5.31 6.28 -3.72
C VAL A 14 -6.09 5.10 -4.29
N GLY A 15 -6.34 5.08 -5.61
CA GLY A 15 -7.03 3.97 -6.27
C GLY A 15 -8.55 3.99 -6.17
N GLY A 16 -9.14 5.14 -5.84
CA GLY A 16 -10.58 5.33 -5.78
C GLY A 16 -11.24 4.74 -4.53
N VAL A 17 -10.50 4.63 -3.42
CA VAL A 17 -10.98 3.99 -2.18
C VAL A 17 -12.09 4.77 -1.45
N LEU A 18 -12.18 6.09 -1.66
CA LEU A 18 -13.20 6.91 -1.01
C LEU A 18 -14.57 6.62 -1.62
N SER A 19 -15.56 6.37 -0.77
CA SER A 19 -16.96 6.31 -1.16
C SER A 19 -17.45 7.66 -1.68
N ASN A 20 -18.60 7.66 -2.36
CA ASN A 20 -19.22 8.89 -2.85
C ASN A 20 -19.55 9.87 -1.71
N ASP A 21 -19.98 9.35 -0.56
CA ASP A 21 -20.35 10.15 0.60
C ASP A 21 -19.12 10.78 1.27
N GLU A 22 -18.04 10.02 1.46
CA GLU A 22 -16.76 10.55 1.98
C GLU A 22 -16.21 11.63 1.06
N ARG A 23 -16.23 11.37 -0.25
CA ARG A 23 -15.78 12.33 -1.25
C ARG A 23 -16.61 13.61 -1.20
N ALA A 24 -17.93 13.52 -1.11
CA ALA A 24 -18.82 14.68 -1.00
C ALA A 24 -18.57 15.47 0.29
N ALA A 25 -18.37 14.78 1.42
CA ALA A 25 -18.07 15.40 2.70
C ALA A 25 -16.74 16.18 2.67
N LEU A 26 -15.68 15.58 2.13
CA LEU A 26 -14.37 16.24 2.00
C LEU A 26 -14.40 17.44 1.05
N ILE A 27 -15.19 17.36 -0.03
CA ILE A 27 -15.40 18.50 -0.93
C ILE A 27 -16.12 19.62 -0.18
N SER A 28 -17.21 19.32 0.53
CA SER A 28 -17.96 20.32 1.30
C SER A 28 -17.09 20.99 2.36
N GLU A 29 -16.30 20.21 3.10
CA GLU A 29 -15.35 20.71 4.09
C GLU A 29 -14.32 21.65 3.46
N LEU A 30 -13.70 21.23 2.36
CA LEU A 30 -12.67 22.02 1.69
C LEU A 30 -13.25 23.27 1.01
N SER A 31 -14.48 23.20 0.49
CA SER A 31 -15.19 24.35 -0.08
C SER A 31 -15.44 25.43 0.97
N ALA A 32 -15.68 25.07 2.23
CA ALA A 32 -15.82 26.01 3.34
C ALA A 32 -14.48 26.61 3.82
N ASN A 33 -13.34 25.95 3.56
CA ASN A 33 -12.03 26.37 4.04
C ASN A 33 -10.89 26.01 3.05
N ASN A 34 -10.94 26.57 1.84
CA ASN A 34 -9.98 26.25 0.77
C ASN A 34 -8.62 26.96 0.95
N THR A 35 -7.99 26.74 2.10
CA THR A 35 -6.67 27.25 2.48
C THR A 35 -5.64 26.12 2.46
N ALA A 36 -4.35 26.46 2.64
CA ALA A 36 -3.31 25.44 2.79
C ALA A 36 -3.59 24.48 3.98
N ALA A 37 -4.09 25.02 5.10
CA ALA A 37 -4.46 24.23 6.27
C ALA A 37 -5.65 23.30 5.98
N GLY A 38 -6.69 23.79 5.29
CA GLY A 38 -7.83 22.95 4.87
C GLY A 38 -7.42 21.81 3.95
N ARG A 39 -6.53 22.08 2.98
CA ARG A 39 -5.97 21.05 2.09
C ARG A 39 -5.14 20.01 2.84
N ALA A 40 -4.33 20.44 3.81
CA ALA A 40 -3.56 19.53 4.66
C ALA A 40 -4.48 18.62 5.50
N SER A 41 -5.57 19.17 6.03
CA SER A 41 -6.56 18.39 6.77
C SER A 41 -7.25 17.34 5.90
N VAL A 42 -7.70 17.71 4.70
CA VAL A 42 -8.31 16.79 3.73
C VAL A 42 -7.32 15.71 3.29
N LEU A 43 -6.07 16.08 2.97
CA LEU A 43 -5.03 15.12 2.62
C LEU A 43 -4.80 14.10 3.74
N ARG A 44 -4.72 14.56 4.98
CA ARG A 44 -4.56 13.69 6.15
C ARG A 44 -5.74 12.73 6.30
N LYS A 45 -6.98 13.21 6.15
CA LYS A 45 -8.19 12.37 6.21
C LYS A 45 -8.19 11.28 5.15
N VAL A 46 -7.79 11.60 3.91
CA VAL A 46 -7.64 10.60 2.84
C VAL A 46 -6.52 9.60 3.14
N ALA A 47 -5.40 10.05 3.72
CA ALA A 47 -4.29 9.19 4.09
C ALA A 47 -4.61 8.25 5.27
N GLU A 48 -5.47 8.67 6.17
CA GLU A 48 -5.95 7.91 7.33
C GLU A 48 -7.23 7.09 7.02
N ASP A 49 -7.71 7.13 5.77
CA ASP A 49 -8.93 6.46 5.35
C ASP A 49 -8.83 4.93 5.51
N PRO A 50 -9.82 4.27 6.16
CA PRO A 50 -9.80 2.82 6.35
C PRO A 50 -9.75 2.02 5.04
N GLY A 51 -10.36 2.53 3.97
CA GLY A 51 -10.30 1.93 2.64
C GLY A 51 -8.89 1.93 2.08
N LEU A 52 -8.16 3.04 2.22
CA LEU A 52 -6.74 3.10 1.84
C LEU A 52 -5.89 2.16 2.70
N VAL A 53 -6.08 2.15 4.03
CA VAL A 53 -5.36 1.23 4.92
C VAL A 53 -5.57 -0.21 4.49
N SER A 54 -6.81 -0.61 4.20
CA SER A 54 -7.12 -1.95 3.72
C SER A 54 -6.46 -2.26 2.36
N ALA A 55 -6.43 -1.29 1.44
CA ALA A 55 -5.85 -1.46 0.11
C ALA A 55 -4.31 -1.61 0.13
N GLU A 56 -3.65 -1.03 1.14
CA GLU A 56 -2.18 -1.03 1.25
C GLU A 56 -1.63 -2.06 2.24
N THR A 57 -2.44 -2.58 3.17
CA THR A 57 -1.97 -3.49 4.24
C THR A 57 -1.21 -4.71 3.68
N ASN A 58 -1.80 -5.43 2.73
CA ASN A 58 -1.16 -6.62 2.15
C ASN A 58 0.10 -6.26 1.33
N LYS A 59 0.07 -5.13 0.60
CA LYS A 59 1.22 -4.62 -0.16
C LYS A 59 2.39 -4.33 0.77
N ALA A 60 2.14 -3.57 1.83
CA ALA A 60 3.12 -3.20 2.84
C ALA A 60 3.66 -4.44 3.58
N PHE A 61 2.81 -5.42 3.87
CA PHE A 61 3.23 -6.67 4.50
C PHE A 61 4.21 -7.45 3.61
N VAL A 62 3.92 -7.61 2.32
CA VAL A 62 4.86 -8.27 1.38
C VAL A 62 6.17 -7.50 1.29
N LEU A 63 6.11 -6.17 1.19
CA LEU A 63 7.30 -5.32 1.15
C LEU A 63 8.18 -5.51 2.39
N MET A 64 7.56 -5.60 3.57
CA MET A 64 8.27 -5.86 4.83
C MET A 64 9.05 -7.18 4.79
N GLN A 65 8.57 -8.22 4.09
CA GLN A 65 9.33 -9.48 3.95
C GLN A 65 10.62 -9.31 3.15
N TYR A 66 10.59 -8.51 2.08
CA TYR A 66 11.79 -8.18 1.31
C TYR A 66 12.80 -7.41 2.16
N PHE A 67 12.33 -6.41 2.92
CA PHE A 67 13.20 -5.62 3.79
C PHE A 67 13.76 -6.44 4.97
N GLY A 68 12.91 -7.19 5.65
CA GLY A 68 13.27 -7.94 6.86
C GLY A 68 14.15 -9.15 6.57
N TYR A 69 13.81 -9.94 5.57
CA TYR A 69 14.55 -11.18 5.26
C TYR A 69 15.63 -10.98 4.20
N LEU A 70 15.35 -10.26 3.11
CA LEU A 70 16.29 -10.16 1.99
C LEU A 70 17.15 -8.87 2.02
N ARG A 71 16.81 -7.91 2.89
CA ARG A 71 17.51 -6.64 3.07
C ARG A 71 17.71 -5.86 1.76
N ARG A 72 16.68 -5.85 0.90
CA ARG A 72 16.69 -5.16 -0.40
C ARG A 72 15.28 -4.78 -0.85
N ASN A 73 15.16 -3.88 -1.82
CA ASN A 73 13.89 -3.65 -2.51
C ASN A 73 13.54 -4.86 -3.41
N PRO A 74 12.25 -5.08 -3.69
CA PRO A 74 11.84 -6.24 -4.50
C PRO A 74 12.39 -6.26 -5.93
N ASN A 75 12.76 -5.10 -6.47
CA ASN A 75 13.31 -4.93 -7.81
C ASN A 75 14.81 -4.62 -7.83
N ASP A 76 15.48 -4.64 -6.67
CA ASP A 76 16.95 -4.56 -6.61
C ASP A 76 17.57 -5.86 -7.09
N ALA A 77 18.81 -5.79 -7.59
CA ALA A 77 19.59 -6.95 -7.99
C ALA A 77 19.55 -8.07 -6.91
N PRO A 78 19.38 -9.35 -7.30
CA PRO A 78 19.51 -9.89 -8.65
C PRO A 78 18.28 -9.71 -9.54
N ASP A 79 17.17 -9.20 -9.02
CA ASP A 79 15.96 -8.92 -9.80
C ASP A 79 16.09 -7.59 -10.56
N THR A 80 15.25 -7.38 -11.57
CA THR A 80 15.14 -6.11 -12.32
C THR A 80 13.69 -5.65 -12.48
N HIS A 81 12.76 -6.36 -11.83
CA HIS A 81 11.32 -6.18 -11.97
C HIS A 81 10.58 -6.69 -10.73
N HIS A 82 9.30 -6.34 -10.59
CA HIS A 82 8.47 -6.67 -9.43
C HIS A 82 7.72 -8.02 -9.52
N SER A 83 8.13 -8.94 -10.40
CA SER A 83 7.37 -10.20 -10.61
C SER A 83 7.25 -11.04 -9.34
N GLY A 84 8.33 -11.18 -8.56
CA GLY A 84 8.31 -11.87 -7.27
C GLY A 84 7.38 -11.20 -6.25
N TYR A 85 7.45 -9.87 -6.14
CA TYR A 85 6.56 -9.10 -5.28
C TYR A 85 5.09 -9.28 -5.66
N ASN A 86 4.77 -9.15 -6.95
CA ASN A 86 3.42 -9.31 -7.47
C ASN A 86 2.90 -10.74 -7.29
N PHE A 87 3.76 -11.75 -7.44
CA PHE A 87 3.43 -13.15 -7.16
C PHE A 87 3.04 -13.32 -5.68
N TRP A 88 3.87 -12.84 -4.76
CA TRP A 88 3.63 -12.96 -3.32
C TRP A 88 2.40 -12.17 -2.87
N LEU A 89 2.20 -10.95 -3.39
CA LEU A 89 0.99 -10.17 -3.15
C LEU A 89 -0.26 -10.89 -3.67
N GLY A 90 -0.21 -11.44 -4.88
CA GLY A 90 -1.29 -12.24 -5.45
C GLY A 90 -1.62 -13.45 -4.58
N LYS A 91 -0.60 -14.19 -4.13
CA LYS A 91 -0.77 -15.33 -3.23
C LYS A 91 -1.38 -14.91 -1.90
N LEU A 92 -0.86 -13.86 -1.26
CA LEU A 92 -1.41 -13.38 0.01
C LEU A 92 -2.89 -12.97 -0.12
N ASN A 93 -3.26 -12.30 -1.21
CA ASN A 93 -4.65 -11.94 -1.50
C ASN A 93 -5.55 -13.16 -1.70
N GLN A 94 -5.07 -14.22 -2.37
CA GLN A 94 -5.81 -15.49 -2.52
C GLN A 94 -6.11 -16.17 -1.18
N PHE A 95 -5.25 -15.95 -0.18
CA PHE A 95 -5.44 -16.45 1.17
C PHE A 95 -6.07 -15.41 2.11
N ASN A 96 -6.72 -14.36 1.57
CA ASN A 96 -7.39 -13.31 2.36
C ASN A 96 -6.48 -12.64 3.40
N GLY A 97 -5.20 -12.46 3.11
CA GLY A 97 -4.23 -11.89 4.05
C GLY A 97 -3.67 -12.90 5.07
N ASP A 98 -4.09 -14.17 5.04
CA ASP A 98 -3.48 -15.20 5.87
C ASP A 98 -2.07 -15.58 5.35
N PHE A 99 -1.06 -14.95 5.94
CA PHE A 99 0.34 -15.19 5.60
C PHE A 99 0.81 -16.62 5.94
N ARG A 100 0.14 -17.31 6.88
CA ARG A 100 0.46 -18.69 7.24
C ARG A 100 -0.08 -19.63 6.16
N GLY A 101 -1.34 -19.48 5.78
CA GLY A 101 -1.93 -20.19 4.64
C GLY A 101 -1.17 -19.94 3.34
N ALA A 102 -0.76 -18.69 3.08
CA ALA A 102 0.07 -18.33 1.94
C ALA A 102 1.52 -18.87 2.01
N GLN A 103 1.94 -19.46 3.14
CA GLN A 103 3.30 -19.94 3.43
C GLN A 103 4.37 -18.87 3.16
N MET A 104 4.03 -17.60 3.37
CA MET A 104 4.85 -16.49 2.89
C MET A 104 6.17 -16.39 3.65
N VAL A 105 6.10 -16.27 4.97
CA VAL A 105 7.31 -16.13 5.82
C VAL A 105 8.25 -17.33 5.64
N LEU A 106 7.69 -18.53 5.58
CA LEU A 106 8.46 -19.76 5.36
C LEU A 106 9.24 -19.70 4.04
N ALA A 107 8.57 -19.33 2.95
CA ALA A 107 9.20 -19.27 1.64
C ALA A 107 10.33 -18.24 1.54
N PHE A 108 10.25 -17.11 2.26
CA PHE A 108 11.33 -16.13 2.32
C PHE A 108 12.55 -16.68 3.06
N ILE A 109 12.36 -17.32 4.21
CA ILE A 109 13.45 -17.93 5.01
C ILE A 109 14.10 -19.12 4.28
N GLU A 110 13.30 -19.94 3.58
CA GLU A 110 13.80 -21.10 2.84
C GLU A 110 14.34 -20.76 1.45
N SER A 111 14.16 -19.51 1.00
CA SER A 111 14.62 -19.05 -0.30
C SER A 111 16.13 -19.29 -0.47
N ILE A 112 16.54 -19.61 -1.69
CA ILE A 112 17.96 -19.81 -2.03
C ILE A 112 18.76 -18.55 -1.69
N GLU A 113 18.19 -17.38 -1.95
CA GLU A 113 18.83 -16.10 -1.65
C GLU A 113 19.07 -15.89 -0.16
N TYR A 114 18.03 -16.05 0.67
CA TYR A 114 18.17 -15.90 2.13
C TYR A 114 19.20 -16.87 2.67
N ARG A 115 19.10 -18.16 2.28
CA ARG A 115 20.04 -19.18 2.74
C ARG A 115 21.48 -18.91 2.33
N LYS A 116 21.72 -18.49 1.09
CA LYS A 116 23.09 -18.17 0.61
C LYS A 116 23.69 -16.94 1.27
N ARG A 117 22.88 -15.96 1.65
CA ARG A 117 23.37 -14.66 2.16
C ARG A 117 23.43 -14.59 3.68
N PHE A 118 22.52 -15.28 4.36
CA PHE A 118 22.24 -15.04 5.78
C PHE A 118 22.06 -16.30 6.64
N ALA A 119 21.89 -17.49 6.06
CA ALA A 119 21.86 -18.71 6.87
C ALA A 119 23.29 -19.10 7.32
N PRO A 120 23.42 -19.82 8.45
CA PRO A 120 24.72 -20.28 8.97
C PRO A 120 25.50 -21.20 8.02
#